data_AF-A0A9C6SQK8-F1
#
_entry.id   AF-A0A9C6SQK8-F1
#
_cell.length_a   1.000
_cell.length_b   1.000
_cell.length_c   1.000
_cell.angle_alpha   90.00
_cell.angle_beta   90.00
_cell.angle_gamma   90.00
#
_symmetry.space_group_name_H-M   'P 1'
#
loop_
_entity.id
_entity.type
_entity.pdbx_description
1 polymer ?
#
loop_
_entity_poly.entity_id
_entity_poly.type
_entity_poly.pdbx_seq_one_letter_code
_entity_poly.pdbx_strand_id
1 'polypeptide(L)'
;MLPNIHDKDYRVLDLVRQREIRDSVAYAVSQKLHVTENLISRLGLEKELVGHTGCVNCLEWNESGQILASASDDMNIILWDPFRYEKKLILRTRHHGNIFSVKFMPKSNDRILVSGAGDGKVRVRDLTLLEPIFSCNCHIGRVKRIATATTVPFLFWSAAEDGLILQYDIRAPHSCKSNDCNSVLVNLVNHAGRYAEGKCISVNPKKPELIAIGANDAYIRMYDRRMIKLSQVPISSPHNNWTRGNVCIRLAGGGDPDENVPLGCAQYFIAGHLHSRQRDSNRSLTTTYLTFSADGNELLVNMGGEQIYLFDINNPKNLKTCFGYSSNMYLGDFEKCNMANHEDITDFTNKNIKILPPHVEELKRQANESFEQQKYTLAINLYNKAICYCPTAAVLFANRAAAYMKRTWDGDIYAALKDCQTTLLLDPGHVKAHFRLARCLFDLHQSVEADKIIKEFQQKFPEYASNSACKALKMDIKEAIDSGRDIDMNQLMIQISEYEQEWRRNTIDYKMRFCGHCNTTTDIKEANFFGKIR
;
A
#
# COMPACT_ATOMS: atom_id res chain seq x y z
N MET A 1 -9.73 -25.96 -1.65
CA MET A 1 -10.37 -25.52 -2.91
C MET A 1 -11.52 -24.61 -2.56
N LEU A 2 -11.52 -23.37 -3.06
CA LEU A 2 -12.69 -22.50 -2.97
C LEU A 2 -13.80 -23.11 -3.85
N PRO A 3 -15.07 -23.15 -3.38
CA PRO A 3 -16.15 -23.68 -4.18
C PRO A 3 -16.32 -22.84 -5.44
N ASN A 4 -16.51 -23.50 -6.57
CA ASN A 4 -16.85 -22.85 -7.84
C ASN A 4 -18.32 -22.42 -7.76
N ILE A 5 -18.55 -21.20 -7.25
CA ILE A 5 -19.88 -20.62 -7.00
C ILE A 5 -20.70 -20.44 -8.29
N HIS A 6 -20.10 -20.67 -9.46
CA HIS A 6 -20.80 -20.67 -10.75
C HIS A 6 -21.45 -22.02 -11.12
N ASP A 7 -21.21 -23.07 -10.33
CA ASP A 7 -21.89 -24.35 -10.53
C ASP A 7 -23.34 -24.24 -10.03
N LYS A 8 -24.31 -24.58 -10.89
CA LYS A 8 -25.74 -24.30 -10.70
C LYS A 8 -26.39 -25.02 -9.50
N ASP A 9 -25.64 -25.87 -8.79
CA ASP A 9 -26.14 -26.74 -7.72
C ASP A 9 -25.69 -26.37 -6.30
N TYR A 10 -24.99 -25.25 -6.09
CA TYR A 10 -24.69 -24.78 -4.72
C TYR A 10 -25.95 -24.24 -4.03
N ARG A 11 -26.49 -25.01 -3.09
CA ARG A 11 -27.66 -24.59 -2.28
C ARG A 11 -27.24 -23.45 -1.36
N VAL A 12 -28.06 -22.40 -1.29
CA VAL A 12 -27.85 -21.22 -0.42
C VAL A 12 -27.57 -21.61 1.03
N LEU A 13 -28.19 -22.68 1.52
CA LEU A 13 -27.97 -23.24 2.86
C LEU A 13 -26.52 -23.69 3.10
N ASP A 14 -25.85 -24.27 2.10
CA ASP A 14 -24.46 -24.72 2.23
C ASP A 14 -23.51 -23.51 2.29
N LEU A 15 -23.82 -22.44 1.55
CA LEU A 15 -23.08 -21.18 1.62
C LEU A 15 -23.25 -20.48 2.98
N VAL A 16 -24.48 -20.43 3.51
CA VAL A 16 -24.76 -19.85 4.84
C VAL A 16 -24.06 -20.66 5.93
N ARG A 17 -24.15 -21.99 5.87
CA ARG A 17 -23.50 -22.88 6.83
C ARG A 17 -21.97 -22.78 6.76
N GLN A 18 -21.38 -22.68 5.58
CA GLN A 18 -19.93 -22.48 5.45
C GLN A 18 -19.49 -21.07 5.90
N ARG A 19 -20.31 -20.04 5.67
CA ARG A 19 -20.09 -18.68 6.22
C ARG A 19 -20.00 -18.71 7.74
N GLU A 20 -20.86 -19.47 8.41
CA GLU A 20 -20.90 -19.53 9.89
C GLU A 20 -19.79 -20.40 10.51
N ILE A 21 -19.23 -21.35 9.75
CA ILE A 21 -18.25 -22.33 10.27
C ILE A 21 -16.81 -21.97 9.87
N ARG A 22 -16.59 -21.19 8.80
CA ARG A 22 -15.25 -20.91 8.26
C ARG A 22 -15.06 -19.41 7.96
N ASP A 23 -14.18 -18.75 8.72
CA ASP A 23 -13.83 -17.33 8.55
C ASP A 23 -13.39 -16.98 7.11
N SER A 24 -12.64 -17.88 6.46
CA SER A 24 -12.17 -17.68 5.08
C SER A 24 -13.30 -17.72 4.04
N VAL A 25 -14.37 -18.50 4.30
CA VAL A 25 -15.54 -18.55 3.42
C VAL A 25 -16.46 -17.37 3.68
N ALA A 26 -16.58 -16.91 4.94
CA ALA A 26 -17.31 -15.68 5.24
C ALA A 26 -16.74 -14.46 4.50
N TYR A 27 -15.40 -14.35 4.43
CA TYR A 27 -14.74 -13.31 3.65
C TYR A 27 -15.00 -13.44 2.15
N ALA A 28 -14.87 -14.64 1.57
CA ALA A 28 -15.12 -14.89 0.16
C ALA A 28 -16.59 -14.65 -0.23
N VAL A 29 -17.54 -15.00 0.64
CA VAL A 29 -18.97 -14.74 0.50
C VAL A 29 -19.25 -13.24 0.59
N SER A 30 -18.69 -12.53 1.57
CA SER A 30 -18.84 -11.07 1.70
C SER A 30 -18.30 -10.33 0.47
N GLN A 31 -17.08 -10.68 0.01
CA GLN A 31 -16.51 -10.09 -1.21
C GLN A 31 -17.33 -10.36 -2.47
N LYS A 32 -17.87 -11.58 -2.64
CA LYS A 32 -18.56 -11.97 -3.89
C LYS A 32 -20.06 -11.65 -3.91
N LEU A 33 -20.73 -11.60 -2.76
CA LEU A 33 -22.19 -11.48 -2.66
C LEU A 33 -22.67 -10.14 -2.09
N HIS A 34 -21.90 -9.47 -1.21
CA HIS A 34 -22.34 -8.17 -0.67
C HIS A 34 -22.07 -7.00 -1.62
N VAL A 35 -21.02 -7.08 -2.45
CA VAL A 35 -20.63 -5.99 -3.35
C VAL A 35 -20.76 -6.45 -4.79
N THR A 36 -21.92 -6.17 -5.40
CA THR A 36 -22.20 -6.51 -6.80
C THR A 36 -21.98 -5.31 -7.70
N GLU A 37 -21.71 -5.54 -8.99
CA GLU A 37 -21.65 -4.47 -10.01
C GLU A 37 -22.95 -3.66 -10.03
N ASN A 38 -24.10 -4.30 -9.80
CA ASN A 38 -25.39 -3.62 -9.67
C ASN A 38 -25.44 -2.67 -8.46
N LEU A 39 -24.98 -3.12 -7.28
CA LEU A 39 -24.91 -2.26 -6.10
C LEU A 39 -24.02 -1.05 -6.37
N ILE A 40 -22.81 -1.27 -6.90
CA ILE A 40 -21.86 -0.20 -7.22
C ILE A 40 -22.46 0.78 -8.25
N SER A 41 -23.16 0.27 -9.27
CA SER A 41 -23.81 1.10 -10.30
C SER A 41 -24.94 1.99 -9.75
N ARG A 42 -25.48 1.65 -8.58
CA ARG A 42 -26.54 2.41 -7.90
C ARG A 42 -26.01 3.37 -6.84
N LEU A 43 -24.70 3.38 -6.58
CA LEU A 43 -24.12 4.35 -5.67
C LEU A 43 -24.26 5.75 -6.27
N GLY A 44 -24.78 6.67 -5.47
CA GLY A 44 -24.98 8.06 -5.84
C GLY A 44 -25.01 8.94 -4.60
N LEU A 45 -25.09 10.25 -4.81
CA LEU A 45 -25.25 11.20 -3.72
C LEU A 45 -26.63 11.04 -3.09
N GLU A 46 -26.68 10.57 -1.85
CA GLU A 46 -27.92 10.48 -1.07
C GLU A 46 -28.28 11.82 -0.42
N LYS A 47 -27.34 12.44 0.31
CA LYS A 47 -27.55 13.71 1.02
C LYS A 47 -26.26 14.50 1.22
N GLU A 48 -26.36 15.82 1.14
CA GLU A 48 -25.33 16.76 1.60
C GLU A 48 -25.62 17.24 3.03
N LEU A 49 -24.66 17.05 3.93
CA LEU A 49 -24.75 17.48 5.33
C LEU A 49 -24.02 18.82 5.53
N VAL A 50 -24.77 19.93 5.44
CA VAL A 50 -24.22 21.29 5.57
C VAL A 50 -23.93 21.62 7.03
N GLY A 51 -22.69 21.98 7.36
CA GLY A 51 -22.33 22.39 8.73
C GLY A 51 -20.94 23.00 8.91
N HIS A 52 -19.92 22.39 8.31
CA HIS A 52 -18.56 22.92 8.40
C HIS A 52 -18.38 24.16 7.52
N THR A 53 -17.54 25.10 7.98
CA THR A 53 -17.19 26.32 7.23
C THR A 53 -15.83 26.25 6.54
N GLY A 54 -15.17 25.10 6.59
CA GLY A 54 -13.90 24.81 5.91
C GLY A 54 -13.85 23.39 5.36
N CYS A 55 -12.73 23.00 4.74
CA CYS A 55 -12.56 21.65 4.20
C CYS A 55 -12.76 20.60 5.29
N VAL A 56 -13.46 19.51 4.96
CA VAL A 56 -13.57 18.33 5.83
C VAL A 56 -12.40 17.42 5.51
N ASN A 57 -11.51 17.22 6.49
CA ASN A 57 -10.26 16.47 6.27
C ASN A 57 -10.37 15.00 6.71
N CYS A 58 -11.31 14.68 7.58
CA CYS A 58 -11.47 13.32 8.11
C CYS A 58 -12.94 13.04 8.46
N LEU A 59 -13.36 11.82 8.14
CA LEU A 59 -14.64 11.23 8.52
C LEU A 59 -14.36 9.94 9.29
N GLU A 60 -15.08 9.73 10.39
CA GLU A 60 -14.98 8.51 11.19
C GLU A 60 -16.36 8.04 11.65
N TRP A 61 -16.71 6.81 11.32
CA TRP A 61 -17.88 6.15 11.89
C TRP A 61 -17.57 5.67 13.31
N ASN A 62 -18.54 5.80 14.22
CA ASN A 62 -18.47 5.12 15.51
C ASN A 62 -18.58 3.59 15.35
N GLU A 63 -18.33 2.84 16.43
CA GLU A 63 -18.28 1.37 16.38
C GLU A 63 -19.63 0.75 15.97
N SER A 64 -20.76 1.40 16.29
CA SER A 64 -22.10 0.93 15.91
C SER A 64 -22.56 1.35 14.51
N GLY A 65 -21.84 2.24 13.83
CA GLY A 65 -22.24 2.81 12.54
C GLY A 65 -23.45 3.75 12.61
N GLN A 66 -23.84 4.21 13.79
CA GLN A 66 -24.98 5.11 14.00
C GLN A 66 -24.60 6.59 14.06
N ILE A 67 -23.33 6.90 14.31
CA ILE A 67 -22.81 8.26 14.43
C ILE A 67 -21.64 8.40 13.47
N LEU A 68 -21.67 9.46 12.67
CA LEU A 68 -20.55 9.87 11.84
C LEU A 68 -19.90 11.11 12.49
N ALA A 69 -18.60 11.07 12.72
CA ALA A 69 -17.82 12.23 13.12
C ALA A 69 -17.15 12.85 11.88
N SER A 70 -17.15 14.17 11.78
CA SER A 70 -16.39 14.93 10.78
C SER A 70 -15.47 15.94 11.45
N ALA A 71 -14.26 16.10 10.92
CA ALA A 71 -13.26 17.06 11.39
C ALA A 71 -12.80 17.98 10.25
N SER A 72 -12.59 19.26 10.57
CA SER A 72 -12.44 20.31 9.56
C SER A 72 -11.36 21.35 9.85
N ASP A 73 -11.01 22.11 8.81
CA ASP A 73 -10.25 23.35 8.85
C ASP A 73 -10.86 24.42 9.77
N ASP A 74 -12.17 24.38 10.00
CA ASP A 74 -12.87 25.31 10.89
C ASP A 74 -12.61 25.07 12.40
N MET A 75 -11.71 24.13 12.73
CA MET A 75 -11.29 23.77 14.09
C MET A 75 -12.39 23.12 14.94
N ASN A 76 -13.50 22.71 14.31
CA ASN A 76 -14.58 21.99 14.96
C ASN A 76 -14.63 20.51 14.53
N ILE A 77 -15.24 19.72 15.40
CA ILE A 77 -15.72 18.37 15.09
C ILE A 77 -17.23 18.40 15.13
N ILE A 78 -17.90 17.83 14.13
CA ILE A 78 -19.36 17.65 14.15
C ILE A 78 -19.67 16.16 14.26
N LEU A 79 -20.56 15.80 15.19
CA LEU A 79 -21.17 14.48 15.27
C LEU A 79 -22.54 14.52 14.60
N TRP A 80 -22.75 13.61 13.65
CA TRP A 80 -23.95 13.53 12.84
C TRP A 80 -24.76 12.29 13.19
N ASP A 81 -26.08 12.42 13.07
CA ASP A 81 -26.97 11.29 12.80
C ASP A 81 -27.11 11.22 11.28
N PRO A 82 -26.42 10.29 10.60
CA PRO A 82 -26.36 10.27 9.14
C PRO A 82 -27.65 9.76 8.50
N PHE A 83 -28.49 9.05 9.24
CA PHE A 83 -29.76 8.50 8.73
C PHE A 83 -30.93 9.46 8.93
N ARG A 84 -30.82 10.36 9.91
CA ARG A 84 -31.77 11.48 10.11
C ARG A 84 -31.28 12.79 9.49
N TYR A 85 -30.05 12.81 8.98
CA TYR A 85 -29.39 13.97 8.39
C TYR A 85 -29.28 15.16 9.36
N GLU A 86 -29.10 14.88 10.65
CA GLU A 86 -29.10 15.86 11.74
C GLU A 86 -27.71 16.04 12.37
N LYS A 87 -27.39 17.26 12.82
CA LYS A 87 -26.23 17.52 13.68
C LYS A 87 -26.60 17.13 15.11
N LYS A 88 -25.95 16.10 15.66
CA LYS A 88 -26.11 15.73 17.08
C LYS A 88 -25.33 16.65 18.00
N LEU A 89 -24.12 17.02 17.60
CA LEU A 89 -23.22 17.85 18.41
C LEU A 89 -22.23 18.61 17.53
N ILE A 90 -21.95 19.86 17.88
CA ILE A 90 -20.83 20.64 17.35
C ILE A 90 -19.84 20.85 18.49
N LEU A 91 -18.64 20.28 18.36
CA LEU A 91 -17.59 20.32 19.35
C LEU A 91 -16.47 21.28 18.90
N ARG A 92 -16.32 22.39 19.63
CA ARG A 92 -15.16 23.28 19.47
C ARG A 92 -13.95 22.71 20.20
N THR A 93 -12.97 22.23 19.44
CA THR A 93 -11.89 21.37 19.95
C THR A 93 -10.75 22.09 20.68
N ARG A 94 -10.75 23.44 20.65
CA ARG A 94 -9.63 24.31 21.09
C ARG A 94 -8.33 24.12 20.29
N HIS A 95 -8.35 23.37 19.18
CA HIS A 95 -7.24 23.42 18.20
C HIS A 95 -7.15 24.83 17.60
N HIS A 96 -5.93 25.22 17.23
CA HIS A 96 -5.62 26.51 16.58
C HIS A 96 -5.17 26.31 15.12
N GLY A 97 -5.53 25.17 14.53
CA GLY A 97 -5.20 24.80 13.17
C GLY A 97 -6.12 23.69 12.68
N ASN A 98 -6.04 23.39 11.39
CA ASN A 98 -6.89 22.44 10.69
C ASN A 98 -6.87 21.07 11.38
N ILE A 99 -8.03 20.49 11.63
CA ILE A 99 -8.10 19.14 12.23
C ILE A 99 -8.01 18.13 11.09
N PHE A 100 -6.93 17.35 11.07
CA PHE A 100 -6.67 16.37 10.02
C PHE A 100 -7.16 14.96 10.39
N SER A 101 -7.42 14.69 11.67
CA SER A 101 -7.87 13.37 12.11
C SER A 101 -8.75 13.46 13.34
N VAL A 102 -9.83 12.69 13.34
CA VAL A 102 -10.68 12.40 14.50
C VAL A 102 -10.88 10.90 14.62
N LYS A 103 -10.88 10.37 15.85
CA LYS A 103 -11.17 8.96 16.14
C LYS A 103 -12.04 8.83 17.38
N PHE A 104 -13.02 7.94 17.33
CA PHE A 104 -13.66 7.44 18.54
C PHE A 104 -12.68 6.51 19.27
N MET A 105 -12.56 6.69 20.58
CA MET A 105 -11.84 5.72 21.39
C MET A 105 -12.69 4.46 21.53
N PRO A 106 -12.17 3.27 21.17
CA PRO A 106 -12.97 2.04 21.24
C PRO A 106 -13.44 1.71 22.66
N LYS A 107 -14.58 1.03 22.78
CA LYS A 107 -15.16 0.61 24.07
C LYS A 107 -15.36 1.76 25.07
N SER A 108 -15.49 2.99 24.58
CA SER A 108 -15.79 4.18 25.40
C SER A 108 -17.27 4.59 25.35
N ASN A 109 -18.15 3.77 24.76
CA ASN A 109 -19.55 4.12 24.48
C ASN A 109 -19.67 5.44 23.72
N ASP A 110 -18.80 5.64 22.73
CA ASP A 110 -18.71 6.83 21.88
C ASP A 110 -18.48 8.15 22.64
N ARG A 111 -18.12 8.09 23.93
CA ARG A 111 -17.94 9.24 24.81
C ARG A 111 -16.60 9.93 24.62
N ILE A 112 -15.58 9.20 24.18
CA ILE A 112 -14.21 9.72 24.11
C ILE A 112 -13.79 9.88 22.64
N LEU A 113 -13.40 11.10 22.28
CA LEU A 113 -12.84 11.43 20.98
C LEU A 113 -11.36 11.80 21.09
N VAL A 114 -10.56 11.38 20.12
CA VAL A 114 -9.17 11.79 19.95
C VAL A 114 -9.07 12.62 18.67
N SER A 115 -8.40 13.77 18.73
CA SER A 115 -8.19 14.64 17.58
C SER A 115 -6.72 15.03 17.42
N GLY A 116 -6.26 15.07 16.18
CA GLY A 116 -4.93 15.56 15.77
C GLY A 116 -5.06 16.66 14.73
N ALA A 117 -4.26 17.72 14.87
CA ALA A 117 -4.40 18.91 14.04
C ALA A 117 -3.07 19.54 13.58
N GLY A 118 -3.20 20.54 12.72
CA GLY A 118 -2.11 21.34 12.18
C GLY A 118 -1.41 22.26 13.18
N ASP A 119 -1.94 22.40 14.40
CA ASP A 119 -1.27 23.09 15.51
C ASP A 119 -0.24 22.20 16.22
N GLY A 120 0.01 20.98 15.71
CA GLY A 120 0.93 20.00 16.29
C GLY A 120 0.42 19.36 17.57
N LYS A 121 -0.85 19.57 17.94
CA LYS A 121 -1.40 19.03 19.18
C LYS A 121 -2.24 17.79 18.91
N VAL A 122 -2.21 16.90 19.90
CA VAL A 122 -3.16 15.81 20.04
C VAL A 122 -4.02 16.07 21.27
N ARG A 123 -5.34 15.98 21.13
CA ARG A 123 -6.29 16.20 22.23
C ARG A 123 -7.19 14.99 22.39
N VAL A 124 -7.48 14.63 23.64
CA VAL A 124 -8.54 13.67 23.97
C VAL A 124 -9.64 14.42 24.70
N ARG A 125 -10.85 14.26 24.19
CA ARG A 125 -12.06 14.89 24.70
C ARG A 125 -13.03 13.84 25.20
N ASP A 126 -13.43 14.00 26.44
CA ASP A 126 -14.63 13.37 26.99
C ASP A 126 -15.83 14.28 26.71
N LEU A 127 -16.84 13.77 26.01
CA LEU A 127 -18.02 14.54 25.61
C LEU A 127 -18.93 14.93 26.78
N THR A 128 -18.76 14.32 27.96
CA THR A 128 -19.50 14.69 29.19
C THR A 128 -18.83 15.83 29.96
N LEU A 129 -17.59 16.18 29.62
CA LEU A 129 -16.80 17.19 30.31
C LEU A 129 -16.62 18.44 29.45
N LEU A 130 -16.40 19.59 30.10
CA LEU A 130 -16.22 20.89 29.43
C LEU A 130 -14.79 21.11 28.93
N GLU A 131 -13.79 20.49 29.56
CA GLU A 131 -12.38 20.62 29.21
C GLU A 131 -11.81 19.29 28.67
N PRO A 132 -10.77 19.33 27.82
CA PRO A 132 -10.12 18.10 27.34
C PRO A 132 -9.48 17.35 28.51
N ILE A 133 -9.59 16.02 28.50
CA ILE A 133 -8.99 15.16 29.54
C ILE A 133 -7.50 14.91 29.28
N PHE A 134 -7.04 15.17 28.05
CA PHE A 134 -5.65 15.02 27.64
C PHE A 134 -5.31 16.05 26.56
N SER A 135 -4.12 16.63 26.65
CA SER A 135 -3.54 17.47 25.61
C SER A 135 -2.04 17.20 25.52
N CYS A 136 -1.58 16.81 24.34
CA CYS A 136 -0.17 16.60 24.04
C CYS A 136 0.31 17.62 23.00
N ASN A 137 1.50 18.18 23.22
CA ASN A 137 2.21 19.08 22.30
C ASN A 137 3.65 18.60 22.03
N CYS A 138 3.88 17.28 22.09
CA CYS A 138 5.16 16.66 21.78
C CYS A 138 5.50 16.72 20.29
N HIS A 139 4.48 16.73 19.43
CA HIS A 139 4.69 16.97 18.02
C HIS A 139 4.98 18.44 17.75
N ILE A 140 5.95 18.70 16.88
CA ILE A 140 6.29 20.04 16.40
C ILE A 140 5.83 20.27 14.95
N GLY A 141 5.46 19.18 14.25
CA GLY A 141 4.86 19.20 12.92
C GLY A 141 3.34 19.01 12.97
N ARG A 142 2.67 19.16 11.82
CA ARG A 142 1.22 18.92 11.73
C ARG A 142 0.93 17.45 12.02
N VAL A 143 -0.01 17.17 12.92
CA VAL A 143 -0.47 15.80 13.18
C VAL A 143 -1.44 15.40 12.08
N LYS A 144 -1.05 14.42 11.26
CA LYS A 144 -1.79 14.04 10.05
C LYS A 144 -2.80 12.93 10.28
N ARG A 145 -2.48 11.95 11.13
CA ARG A 145 -3.37 10.81 11.37
C ARG A 145 -3.29 10.33 12.81
N ILE A 146 -4.46 9.98 13.35
CA ILE A 146 -4.62 9.23 14.58
C ILE A 146 -5.08 7.81 14.23
N ALA A 147 -4.53 6.81 14.91
CA ALA A 147 -5.00 5.44 14.85
C ALA A 147 -5.42 4.93 16.23
N THR A 148 -6.47 4.12 16.26
CA THR A 148 -6.97 3.41 17.44
C THR A 148 -7.16 1.94 17.08
N ALA A 149 -7.28 1.06 18.07
CA ALA A 149 -7.59 -0.35 17.84
C ALA A 149 -8.56 -0.88 18.89
N THR A 150 -9.64 -1.53 18.45
CA THR A 150 -10.70 -2.05 19.32
C THR A 150 -10.22 -3.11 20.32
N THR A 151 -9.14 -3.81 19.97
CA THR A 151 -8.50 -4.83 20.80
C THR A 151 -7.68 -4.23 21.94
N VAL A 152 -7.27 -2.96 21.85
CA VAL A 152 -6.50 -2.24 22.87
C VAL A 152 -7.10 -0.86 23.12
N PRO A 153 -8.28 -0.79 23.79
CA PRO A 153 -9.16 0.39 23.85
C PRO A 153 -8.64 1.57 24.67
N PHE A 154 -7.42 1.49 25.20
CA PHE A 154 -6.74 2.52 25.97
C PHE A 154 -5.50 3.07 25.25
N LEU A 155 -5.06 2.43 24.16
CA LEU A 155 -3.94 2.90 23.35
C LEU A 155 -4.42 3.59 22.08
N PHE A 156 -3.72 4.66 21.74
CA PHE A 156 -3.84 5.30 20.44
C PHE A 156 -2.47 5.80 19.96
N TRP A 157 -2.36 6.05 18.68
CA TRP A 157 -1.13 6.49 18.04
C TRP A 157 -1.36 7.73 17.19
N SER A 158 -0.32 8.55 17.05
CA SER A 158 -0.31 9.68 16.13
C SER A 158 0.86 9.59 15.16
N ALA A 159 0.63 10.05 13.93
CA ALA A 159 1.67 10.29 12.92
C ALA A 159 1.67 11.78 12.55
N ALA A 160 2.85 12.39 12.51
CA ALA A 160 3.00 13.81 12.19
C ALA A 160 4.19 14.11 11.28
N GLU A 161 4.18 15.31 10.72
CA GLU A 161 5.20 15.79 9.77
C GLU A 161 6.56 16.10 10.39
N ASP A 162 6.71 15.95 11.70
CA ASP A 162 8.04 15.94 12.33
C ASP A 162 8.76 14.58 12.21
N GLY A 163 8.14 13.61 11.51
CA GLY A 163 8.67 12.28 11.31
C GLY A 163 8.48 11.36 12.52
N LEU A 164 7.82 11.83 13.57
CA LEU A 164 7.56 11.04 14.76
C LEU A 164 6.24 10.27 14.65
N ILE A 165 6.28 9.05 15.16
CA ILE A 165 5.11 8.23 15.44
C ILE A 165 5.05 8.05 16.94
N LEU A 166 4.02 8.61 17.58
CA LEU A 166 3.88 8.56 19.04
C LEU A 166 2.81 7.54 19.45
N GLN A 167 3.04 6.89 20.58
CA GLN A 167 2.09 6.00 21.25
C GLN A 167 1.67 6.60 22.59
N TYR A 168 0.38 6.53 22.88
CA TYR A 168 -0.20 7.04 24.12
C TYR A 168 -1.06 5.98 24.80
N ASP A 169 -1.06 6.00 26.14
CA ASP A 169 -2.00 5.27 26.98
C ASP A 169 -2.84 6.29 27.76
N ILE A 170 -4.15 6.35 27.53
CA ILE A 170 -5.04 7.32 28.19
C ILE A 170 -5.16 7.08 29.70
N ARG A 171 -4.71 5.93 30.20
CA ARG A 171 -4.72 5.57 31.62
C ARG A 171 -3.46 6.01 32.34
N ALA A 172 -2.40 6.31 31.59
CA ALA A 172 -1.13 6.76 32.13
C ALA A 172 -1.06 8.30 32.08
N PRO A 173 -0.49 8.96 33.10
CA PRO A 173 -0.23 10.39 33.01
C PRO A 173 0.79 10.66 31.89
N HIS A 174 0.55 11.73 31.14
CA HIS A 174 1.47 12.19 30.11
C HIS A 174 1.86 13.63 30.39
N SER A 175 3.17 13.91 30.37
CA SER A 175 3.71 15.25 30.54
C SER A 175 4.69 15.53 29.41
N CYS A 176 4.34 16.46 28.52
CA CYS A 176 5.14 16.78 27.34
C CYS A 176 6.50 17.41 27.68
N LYS A 177 6.69 17.86 28.93
CA LYS A 177 7.92 18.50 29.41
C LYS A 177 8.75 17.60 30.32
N SER A 178 8.29 16.38 30.58
CA SER A 178 9.05 15.42 31.39
C SER A 178 10.06 14.70 30.50
N ASN A 179 11.31 14.67 30.93
CA ASN A 179 12.34 13.85 30.30
C ASN A 179 12.00 12.35 30.40
N ASP A 180 11.12 11.93 31.31
CA ASP A 180 10.72 10.52 31.46
C ASP A 180 9.57 10.12 30.54
N CYS A 181 9.11 11.02 29.65
CA CYS A 181 8.00 10.75 28.75
C CYS A 181 8.42 9.95 27.52
N ASN A 182 8.54 8.63 27.71
CA ASN A 182 8.79 7.68 26.64
C ASN A 182 7.50 7.43 25.84
N SER A 183 7.32 8.19 24.75
CA SER A 183 6.13 8.11 23.89
C SER A 183 6.46 7.92 22.42
N VAL A 184 7.72 8.08 22.01
CA VAL A 184 8.13 7.87 20.61
C VAL A 184 8.19 6.38 20.34
N LEU A 185 7.30 5.92 19.46
CA LEU A 185 7.32 4.54 18.96
C LEU A 185 8.32 4.40 17.81
N VAL A 186 8.23 5.27 16.80
CA VAL A 186 9.15 5.28 15.67
C VAL A 186 9.57 6.72 15.38
N ASN A 187 10.87 6.94 15.21
CA ASN A 187 11.40 8.19 14.72
C ASN A 187 11.94 8.02 13.29
N LEU A 188 11.13 8.39 12.30
CA LEU A 188 11.51 8.23 10.90
C LEU A 188 12.72 9.10 10.53
N VAL A 189 12.99 10.18 11.27
CA VAL A 189 14.14 11.05 10.99
C VAL A 189 15.46 10.32 11.21
N ASN A 190 15.54 9.45 12.21
CA ASN A 190 16.75 8.67 12.50
C ASN A 190 17.06 7.67 11.37
N HIS A 191 16.02 7.08 10.77
CA HIS A 191 16.17 5.99 9.81
C HIS A 191 16.14 6.45 8.34
N ALA A 192 15.20 7.33 7.99
CA ALA A 192 14.82 7.63 6.61
C ALA A 192 15.28 9.02 6.11
N GLY A 193 15.77 9.91 6.97
CA GLY A 193 16.25 11.24 6.55
C GLY A 193 15.72 12.38 7.41
N ARG A 194 16.48 13.49 7.50
CA ARG A 194 16.06 14.72 8.21
C ARG A 194 14.74 15.36 7.73
N TYR A 195 14.29 14.96 6.56
CA TYR A 195 13.05 15.44 5.93
C TYR A 195 11.95 14.39 5.97
N ALA A 196 12.12 13.29 6.69
CA ALA A 196 11.09 12.26 6.80
C ALA A 196 9.89 12.81 7.56
N GLU A 197 8.70 12.64 6.98
CA GLU A 197 7.43 13.09 7.53
C GLU A 197 6.51 11.88 7.72
N GLY A 198 5.90 11.72 8.90
CA GLY A 198 4.85 10.74 9.15
C GLY A 198 3.52 11.25 8.57
N LYS A 199 3.01 10.59 7.54
CA LYS A 199 1.82 11.03 6.80
C LYS A 199 0.57 10.27 7.22
N CYS A 200 0.69 8.97 7.46
CA CYS A 200 -0.42 8.17 7.94
C CYS A 200 0.05 6.98 8.77
N ILE A 201 -0.88 6.47 9.58
CA ILE A 201 -0.68 5.29 10.43
C ILE A 201 -1.97 4.45 10.43
N SER A 202 -1.83 3.14 10.46
CA SER A 202 -2.92 2.19 10.68
C SER A 202 -2.45 1.05 11.56
N VAL A 203 -3.38 0.49 12.33
CA VAL A 203 -3.12 -0.63 13.25
C VAL A 203 -3.89 -1.83 12.74
N ASN A 204 -3.24 -2.98 12.70
CA ASN A 204 -3.89 -4.20 12.23
C ASN A 204 -5.04 -4.58 13.18
N PRO A 205 -6.27 -4.79 12.66
CA PRO A 205 -7.45 -5.01 13.49
C PRO A 205 -7.46 -6.36 14.23
N LYS A 206 -6.69 -7.35 13.76
CA LYS A 206 -6.59 -8.70 14.34
C LYS A 206 -5.28 -8.92 15.09
N LYS A 207 -4.20 -8.27 14.65
CA LYS A 207 -2.85 -8.34 15.24
C LYS A 207 -2.37 -6.93 15.64
N PRO A 208 -2.92 -6.29 16.70
CA PRO A 208 -2.65 -4.89 17.02
C PRO A 208 -1.17 -4.57 17.28
N GLU A 209 -0.33 -5.57 17.50
CA GLU A 209 1.13 -5.44 17.49
C GLU A 209 1.70 -4.94 16.17
N LEU A 210 1.04 -5.21 15.03
CA LEU A 210 1.47 -4.78 13.71
C LEU A 210 0.90 -3.40 13.39
N ILE A 211 1.80 -2.44 13.15
CA ILE A 211 1.49 -1.05 12.85
C ILE A 211 2.10 -0.69 11.52
N ALA A 212 1.27 -0.24 10.57
CA ALA A 212 1.73 0.23 9.28
C ALA A 212 1.80 1.77 9.26
N ILE A 213 2.90 2.30 8.74
CA ILE A 213 3.24 3.71 8.68
C ILE A 213 3.57 4.08 7.23
N GLY A 214 2.99 5.19 6.80
CA GLY A 214 3.25 5.82 5.51
C GLY A 214 3.96 7.15 5.70
N ALA A 215 4.94 7.43 4.85
CA ALA A 215 5.76 8.65 4.92
C ALA A 215 5.68 9.48 3.62
N ASN A 216 6.46 10.54 3.54
CA ASN A 216 6.70 11.33 2.33
C ASN A 216 7.68 10.65 1.34
N ASP A 217 7.60 9.33 1.23
CA ASP A 217 8.28 8.54 0.20
C ASP A 217 7.39 7.37 -0.28
N ALA A 218 7.95 6.55 -1.17
CA ALA A 218 7.26 5.42 -1.79
C ALA A 218 7.19 4.16 -0.91
N TYR A 219 7.88 4.15 0.24
CA TYR A 219 7.99 2.97 1.09
C TYR A 219 6.91 2.97 2.16
N ILE A 220 6.27 1.81 2.30
CA ILE A 220 5.33 1.53 3.38
C ILE A 220 6.03 0.65 4.39
N ARG A 221 5.93 1.02 5.66
CA ARG A 221 6.70 0.43 6.74
C ARG A 221 5.74 -0.22 7.72
N MET A 222 5.84 -1.53 7.90
CA MET A 222 5.05 -2.24 8.91
C MET A 222 5.96 -2.71 10.02
N TYR A 223 5.70 -2.25 11.24
CA TYR A 223 6.49 -2.57 12.42
C TYR A 223 5.72 -3.51 13.36
N ASP A 224 6.42 -4.45 13.97
CA ASP A 224 5.97 -5.15 15.18
C ASP A 224 6.38 -4.34 16.41
N ARG A 225 5.40 -3.64 16.98
CA ARG A 225 5.62 -2.74 18.13
C ARG A 225 6.10 -3.47 19.38
N ARG A 226 5.94 -4.80 19.50
CA ARG A 226 6.41 -5.56 20.67
C ARG A 226 7.93 -5.67 20.71
N MET A 227 8.56 -5.50 19.55
CA MET A 227 10.02 -5.51 19.40
C MET A 227 10.62 -4.12 19.60
N ILE A 228 9.80 -3.09 19.83
CA ILE A 228 10.22 -1.69 19.87
C ILE A 228 10.10 -1.15 21.30
N LYS A 229 11.15 -0.50 21.77
CA LYS A 229 11.13 0.24 23.04
C LYS A 229 10.70 1.69 22.78
N LEU A 230 9.77 2.21 23.59
CA LEU A 230 9.40 3.62 23.48
C LEU A 230 10.60 4.50 23.90
N SER A 231 10.95 5.45 23.05
CA SER A 231 12.00 6.44 23.29
C SER A 231 11.44 7.80 23.67
N GLN A 232 12.33 8.68 24.13
CA GLN A 232 12.00 10.04 24.51
C GLN A 232 11.79 10.91 23.27
N VAL A 233 10.94 11.93 23.43
CA VAL A 233 10.79 12.96 22.40
C VAL A 233 12.12 13.72 22.28
N PRO A 234 12.69 13.88 21.06
CA PRO A 234 13.96 14.58 20.89
C PRO A 234 13.89 16.01 21.43
N ILE A 235 14.84 16.39 22.29
CA ILE A 235 14.90 17.75 22.85
C ILE A 235 15.29 18.73 21.74
N SER A 236 14.44 19.71 21.48
CA SER A 236 14.76 20.85 20.62
C SER A 236 15.65 21.84 21.39
N SER A 237 16.90 22.04 20.96
CA SER A 237 17.79 23.05 21.57
C SER A 237 17.24 24.47 21.37
N PRO A 238 17.31 25.36 22.39
CA PRO A 238 16.72 26.72 22.32
C PRO A 238 17.45 27.73 21.40
N HIS A 239 18.60 27.36 20.80
CA HIS A 239 19.52 28.36 20.23
C HIS A 239 19.35 28.70 18.74
N ASN A 240 18.39 28.13 18.00
CA ASN A 240 18.15 28.53 16.62
C ASN A 240 16.73 29.09 16.45
N ASN A 241 16.61 30.38 16.68
CA ASN A 241 15.50 31.17 16.17
C ASN A 241 15.56 31.17 14.64
N TRP A 242 14.38 31.26 14.02
CA TRP A 242 14.07 31.39 12.60
C TRP A 242 13.75 30.09 11.85
N THR A 243 12.47 29.98 11.45
CA THR A 243 11.80 29.05 10.52
C THR A 243 11.17 27.76 11.08
N ARG A 244 10.04 27.36 10.48
CA ARG A 244 9.27 26.13 10.78
C ARG A 244 10.19 24.92 10.62
N GLY A 245 10.55 24.28 11.74
CA GLY A 245 11.29 23.02 11.74
C GLY A 245 12.47 23.05 12.68
N ASN A 246 12.30 22.55 13.90
CA ASN A 246 13.40 22.26 14.83
C ASN A 246 13.18 20.88 15.47
N VAL A 247 13.16 19.83 14.64
CA VAL A 247 13.51 18.48 15.09
C VAL A 247 15.01 18.53 15.37
N CYS A 248 15.48 17.88 16.43
CA CYS A 248 16.91 17.73 16.70
C CYS A 248 17.62 17.29 15.40
N ILE A 249 18.55 18.11 14.90
CA ILE A 249 19.27 17.93 13.63
C ILE A 249 20.29 16.79 13.81
N ARG A 250 19.81 15.57 14.05
CA ARG A 250 20.64 14.39 13.85
C ARG A 250 20.56 14.05 12.37
N LEU A 251 21.72 14.02 11.72
CA LEU A 251 21.83 13.52 10.36
C LEU A 251 21.37 12.06 10.37
N ALA A 252 20.41 11.73 9.52
CA ALA A 252 20.05 10.35 9.27
C ALA A 252 21.29 9.56 8.84
N GLY A 253 21.38 8.29 9.23
CA GLY A 253 22.59 7.48 9.02
C GLY A 253 23.43 7.25 10.28
N GLY A 254 23.24 8.03 11.35
CA GLY A 254 23.85 7.78 12.66
C GLY A 254 23.18 6.65 13.47
N GLY A 255 22.10 6.05 12.94
CA GLY A 255 21.24 5.11 13.66
C GLY A 255 20.26 5.80 14.62
N ASP A 256 19.34 5.02 15.18
CA ASP A 256 18.58 5.49 16.33
C ASP A 256 19.52 5.50 17.54
N PRO A 257 19.74 6.64 18.23
CA PRO A 257 20.66 6.70 19.37
C PRO A 257 20.23 5.79 20.52
N ASP A 258 18.96 5.39 20.57
CA ASP A 258 18.43 4.48 21.58
C ASP A 258 18.42 3.02 21.10
N GLU A 259 18.84 2.74 19.86
CA GLU A 259 18.75 1.45 19.15
C GLU A 259 17.41 0.74 19.36
N ASN A 260 16.34 1.53 19.46
CA ASN A 260 15.05 1.06 19.96
C ASN A 260 14.23 0.29 18.91
N VAL A 261 14.59 0.40 17.63
CA VAL A 261 13.95 -0.25 16.48
C VAL A 261 14.94 -1.26 15.86
N PRO A 262 14.91 -2.55 16.25
CA PRO A 262 15.87 -3.56 15.77
C PRO A 262 15.55 -4.05 14.35
N LEU A 263 16.55 -4.56 13.62
CA LEU A 263 16.43 -4.99 12.21
C LEU A 263 15.29 -5.99 11.93
N GLY A 264 14.93 -6.84 12.89
CA GLY A 264 13.84 -7.82 12.72
C GLY A 264 12.43 -7.27 12.92
N CYS A 265 12.26 -6.01 13.34
CA CYS A 265 10.94 -5.49 13.73
C CYS A 265 10.10 -4.97 12.57
N ALA A 266 10.68 -4.75 11.38
CA ALA A 266 10.00 -4.07 10.29
C ALA A 266 9.98 -4.89 8.99
N GLN A 267 8.84 -4.85 8.30
CA GLN A 267 8.67 -5.34 6.93
C GLN A 267 8.28 -4.17 6.02
N TYR A 268 9.00 -4.01 4.92
CA TYR A 268 8.78 -2.91 3.98
C TYR A 268 8.00 -3.38 2.76
N PHE A 269 7.20 -2.48 2.21
CA PHE A 269 6.41 -2.70 1.00
C PHE A 269 6.58 -1.49 0.07
N ILE A 270 6.59 -1.74 -1.24
CA ILE A 270 6.66 -0.69 -2.26
C ILE A 270 6.24 -1.32 -3.59
N ALA A 271 5.60 -0.53 -4.45
CA ALA A 271 5.31 -1.00 -5.79
C ALA A 271 6.60 -1.06 -6.62
N GLY A 272 6.91 -2.21 -7.21
CA GLY A 272 8.23 -2.48 -7.80
C GLY A 272 8.73 -1.37 -8.74
N HIS A 273 7.90 -0.92 -9.69
CA HIS A 273 8.24 0.17 -10.61
C HIS A 273 8.55 1.54 -9.98
N LEU A 274 8.36 1.73 -8.67
CA LEU A 274 8.67 2.96 -7.96
C LEU A 274 10.09 2.98 -7.36
N HIS A 275 10.82 1.86 -7.35
CA HIS A 275 12.22 1.85 -6.87
C HIS A 275 13.08 2.79 -7.69
N SER A 276 12.90 2.77 -9.01
CA SER A 276 13.66 3.57 -9.95
C SER A 276 13.12 4.99 -10.16
N ARG A 277 12.03 5.37 -9.47
CA ARG A 277 11.35 6.67 -9.66
C ARG A 277 11.23 7.50 -8.39
N GLN A 278 12.02 7.20 -7.35
CA GLN A 278 11.98 7.98 -6.10
C GLN A 278 12.32 9.46 -6.27
N ARG A 279 12.87 9.85 -7.42
CA ARG A 279 13.40 11.18 -7.70
C ARG A 279 13.04 11.70 -9.07
N ASP A 280 11.88 11.35 -9.59
CA ASP A 280 11.31 12.17 -10.64
C ASP A 280 11.06 13.56 -10.04
N SER A 281 11.92 14.52 -10.38
CA SER A 281 11.91 15.91 -9.86
C SER A 281 10.57 16.62 -10.07
N ASN A 282 9.74 16.08 -10.96
CA ASN A 282 8.42 16.58 -11.30
C ASN A 282 7.28 16.01 -10.44
N ARG A 283 7.52 14.98 -9.60
CA ARG A 283 6.44 14.27 -8.89
C ARG A 283 6.87 13.83 -7.47
N SER A 284 6.30 14.48 -6.46
CA SER A 284 6.47 14.04 -5.06
C SER A 284 5.61 12.80 -4.79
N LEU A 285 6.25 11.70 -4.38
CA LEU A 285 5.58 10.48 -3.94
C LEU A 285 5.36 10.54 -2.44
N THR A 286 4.13 10.34 -2.00
CA THR A 286 3.81 10.31 -0.57
C THR A 286 2.74 9.28 -0.28
N THR A 287 2.88 8.52 0.80
CA THR A 287 1.82 7.63 1.26
C THR A 287 0.76 8.44 1.99
N THR A 288 -0.25 8.91 1.26
CA THR A 288 -1.31 9.79 1.81
C THR A 288 -2.23 9.06 2.78
N TYR A 289 -2.53 7.79 2.52
CA TYR A 289 -3.41 7.00 3.37
C TYR A 289 -3.10 5.51 3.24
N LEU A 290 -3.27 4.77 4.33
CA LEU A 290 -3.19 3.32 4.33
C LEU A 290 -4.17 2.72 5.34
N THR A 291 -4.67 1.52 5.07
CA THR A 291 -5.58 0.80 5.97
C THR A 291 -5.47 -0.71 5.79
N PHE A 292 -5.52 -1.45 6.90
CA PHE A 292 -5.60 -2.91 6.87
C PHE A 292 -6.99 -3.38 6.45
N SER A 293 -7.08 -4.53 5.79
CA SER A 293 -8.34 -5.28 5.61
C SER A 293 -8.91 -5.70 6.97
N ALA A 294 -10.21 -6.03 7.03
CA ALA A 294 -10.88 -6.37 8.29
C ALA A 294 -10.33 -7.64 8.98
N ASP A 295 -9.82 -8.58 8.18
CA ASP A 295 -9.12 -9.78 8.64
C ASP A 295 -7.64 -9.52 8.96
N GLY A 296 -7.12 -8.32 8.66
CA GLY A 296 -5.75 -7.93 8.91
C GLY A 296 -4.73 -8.58 7.97
N ASN A 297 -5.16 -9.17 6.86
CA ASN A 297 -4.29 -9.92 5.96
C ASN A 297 -3.79 -9.12 4.75
N GLU A 298 -4.45 -8.03 4.41
CA GLU A 298 -4.12 -7.18 3.27
C GLU A 298 -3.93 -5.73 3.71
N LEU A 299 -3.03 -5.01 3.06
CA LEU A 299 -2.78 -3.60 3.31
C LEU A 299 -3.13 -2.80 2.05
N LEU A 300 -4.15 -1.94 2.14
CA LEU A 300 -4.52 -1.03 1.07
C LEU A 300 -3.81 0.29 1.29
N VAL A 301 -3.14 0.79 0.25
CA VAL A 301 -2.27 1.96 0.30
C VAL A 301 -2.63 2.92 -0.82
N ASN A 302 -2.95 4.16 -0.48
CA ASN A 302 -3.15 5.24 -1.42
C ASN A 302 -1.89 6.11 -1.52
N MET A 303 -1.26 6.10 -2.69
CA MET A 303 -0.05 6.86 -2.94
C MET A 303 -0.39 8.19 -3.62
N GLY A 304 -0.10 9.30 -2.95
CA GLY A 304 -0.13 10.64 -3.50
C GLY A 304 0.94 10.76 -4.59
N GLY A 305 0.54 11.39 -5.69
CA GLY A 305 1.32 11.34 -6.91
C GLY A 305 1.39 9.94 -7.48
N GLU A 306 0.51 8.98 -7.16
CA GLU A 306 0.55 7.63 -7.73
C GLU A 306 -0.83 6.95 -7.66
N GLN A 307 -0.87 5.64 -7.95
CA GLN A 307 -2.09 4.81 -7.90
C GLN A 307 -2.37 4.24 -6.49
N ILE A 308 -3.45 3.45 -6.38
CA ILE A 308 -3.76 2.68 -5.15
C ILE A 308 -3.20 1.27 -5.30
N TYR A 309 -2.54 0.79 -4.25
CA TYR A 309 -1.90 -0.52 -4.20
C TYR A 309 -2.48 -1.37 -3.06
N LEU A 310 -2.68 -2.65 -3.33
CA LEU A 310 -3.03 -3.65 -2.32
C LEU A 310 -1.85 -4.59 -2.14
N PHE A 311 -1.36 -4.70 -0.91
CA PHE A 311 -0.29 -5.62 -0.52
C PHE A 311 -0.88 -6.79 0.25
N ASP A 312 -0.32 -7.98 0.05
CA ASP A 312 -0.59 -9.15 0.88
C ASP A 312 0.41 -9.15 2.03
N ILE A 313 -0.06 -9.24 3.27
CA ILE A 313 0.80 -9.12 4.45
C ILE A 313 1.29 -10.48 4.94
N ASN A 314 0.51 -11.56 4.70
CA ASN A 314 0.82 -12.87 5.26
C ASN A 314 1.32 -13.88 4.24
N ASN A 315 1.38 -13.54 2.94
CA ASN A 315 1.83 -14.49 1.93
C ASN A 315 3.36 -14.60 1.91
N PRO A 316 3.95 -15.74 2.36
CA PRO A 316 5.40 -15.95 2.30
C PRO A 316 5.92 -16.10 0.87
N LYS A 317 5.04 -16.34 -0.12
CA LYS A 317 5.37 -16.40 -1.55
C LYS A 317 5.37 -15.02 -2.23
N ASN A 318 5.20 -13.94 -1.48
CA ASN A 318 5.32 -12.60 -2.02
C ASN A 318 6.68 -12.46 -2.71
N LEU A 319 6.64 -12.25 -4.03
CA LEU A 319 7.82 -11.92 -4.81
C LEU A 319 8.43 -10.68 -4.15
N LYS A 320 9.63 -10.84 -3.59
CA LYS A 320 10.48 -9.69 -3.30
C LYS A 320 10.54 -8.85 -4.56
N THR A 321 10.46 -7.54 -4.42
CA THR A 321 10.35 -6.65 -5.58
C THR A 321 11.48 -6.97 -6.57
N CYS A 322 11.18 -7.01 -7.86
CA CYS A 322 12.12 -7.40 -8.92
C CYS A 322 13.35 -6.47 -9.06
N PHE A 323 13.49 -5.49 -8.16
CA PHE A 323 14.52 -4.47 -8.14
C PHE A 323 15.53 -4.81 -7.04
N GLY A 324 16.47 -5.67 -7.40
CA GLY A 324 17.44 -6.25 -6.49
C GLY A 324 17.96 -7.58 -7.01
N TYR A 325 18.33 -7.65 -8.29
CA TYR A 325 19.06 -8.79 -8.84
C TYR A 325 20.48 -8.79 -8.29
N SER A 326 20.67 -9.32 -7.07
CA SER A 326 21.92 -10.01 -6.80
C SER A 326 21.95 -11.25 -7.67
N SER A 327 23.11 -11.54 -8.25
CA SER A 327 23.43 -12.52 -9.31
C SER A 327 23.03 -13.99 -9.08
N ASN A 328 22.14 -14.31 -8.14
CA ASN A 328 21.79 -15.69 -7.76
C ASN A 328 20.33 -16.08 -8.03
N MET A 329 19.50 -15.26 -8.68
CA MET A 329 18.17 -15.70 -9.16
C MET A 329 18.18 -15.99 -10.66
N TYR A 330 19.01 -16.93 -11.07
CA TYR A 330 18.88 -17.58 -12.38
C TYR A 330 17.79 -18.66 -12.32
N LEU A 331 17.33 -19.06 -13.49
CA LEU A 331 16.49 -20.23 -13.75
C LEU A 331 16.97 -21.52 -13.04
N GLY A 332 18.23 -21.57 -12.58
CA GLY A 332 18.81 -22.64 -11.76
C GLY A 332 18.63 -22.54 -10.23
N ASP A 333 18.14 -21.43 -9.68
CA ASP A 333 17.85 -21.27 -8.23
C ASP A 333 16.37 -21.03 -7.93
N PHE A 334 15.50 -21.13 -8.95
CA PHE A 334 14.13 -21.64 -8.72
C PHE A 334 14.16 -23.05 -8.10
N GLU A 335 15.26 -23.78 -8.32
CA GLU A 335 15.57 -25.04 -7.63
C GLU A 335 16.03 -24.85 -6.17
N LYS A 336 16.48 -23.65 -5.73
CA LYS A 336 17.03 -23.43 -4.37
C LYS A 336 16.31 -22.46 -3.45
N CYS A 337 15.65 -21.41 -3.97
CA CYS A 337 14.74 -20.59 -3.16
C CYS A 337 13.41 -21.30 -2.84
N ASN A 338 13.23 -22.52 -3.35
CA ASN A 338 12.25 -23.53 -2.93
C ASN A 338 12.94 -24.87 -2.58
N MET A 339 14.11 -24.89 -1.91
CA MET A 339 14.61 -26.14 -1.28
C MET A 339 13.84 -26.47 0.02
N ALA A 340 12.53 -26.56 -0.12
CA ALA A 340 11.81 -27.76 0.24
C ALA A 340 11.04 -28.19 -1.03
N ASN A 341 11.74 -28.89 -1.93
CA ASN A 341 11.22 -29.75 -3.01
C ASN A 341 11.15 -29.16 -4.43
N HIS A 342 11.96 -29.78 -5.30
CA HIS A 342 11.92 -29.77 -6.78
C HIS A 342 10.57 -30.21 -7.39
N GLU A 343 9.60 -30.62 -6.56
CA GLU A 343 8.24 -30.99 -6.96
C GLU A 343 7.37 -29.78 -7.34
N ASP A 344 7.73 -28.55 -6.94
CA ASP A 344 6.83 -27.37 -7.02
C ASP A 344 6.80 -26.65 -8.41
N ILE A 345 7.84 -26.75 -9.24
CA ILE A 345 7.87 -26.11 -10.59
C ILE A 345 7.12 -26.95 -11.63
N THR A 346 7.28 -28.27 -11.55
CA THR A 346 6.50 -29.21 -12.36
C THR A 346 5.01 -29.10 -12.02
N ASP A 347 4.66 -28.83 -10.76
CA ASP A 347 3.29 -28.55 -10.33
C ASP A 347 2.67 -27.28 -10.98
N PHE A 348 3.44 -26.20 -11.19
CA PHE A 348 2.94 -25.00 -11.87
C PHE A 348 2.71 -25.17 -13.37
N THR A 349 3.65 -25.81 -14.06
CA THR A 349 3.52 -26.09 -15.51
C THR A 349 2.39 -27.09 -15.78
N ASN A 350 2.21 -28.09 -14.92
CA ASN A 350 1.10 -29.04 -14.99
C ASN A 350 -0.27 -28.39 -14.77
N LYS A 351 -0.32 -27.26 -14.04
CA LYS A 351 -1.56 -26.48 -13.82
C LYS A 351 -1.95 -25.61 -15.01
N ASN A 352 -1.10 -25.50 -16.05
CA ASN A 352 -1.38 -24.62 -17.18
C ASN A 352 -2.56 -25.12 -18.02
N ILE A 353 -3.65 -24.35 -18.02
CA ILE A 353 -4.84 -24.67 -18.79
C ILE A 353 -4.65 -24.22 -20.24
N LYS A 354 -4.53 -25.19 -21.15
CA LYS A 354 -4.37 -24.94 -22.60
C LYS A 354 -5.69 -24.74 -23.34
N ILE A 355 -6.74 -25.44 -22.91
CA ILE A 355 -8.09 -25.34 -23.48
C ILE A 355 -8.95 -24.54 -22.50
N LEU A 356 -9.35 -23.34 -22.87
CA LEU A 356 -10.15 -22.48 -22.00
C LEU A 356 -11.61 -22.92 -22.00
N PRO A 357 -12.31 -22.79 -20.86
CA PRO A 357 -13.76 -22.96 -20.81
C PRO A 357 -14.47 -22.01 -21.80
N PRO A 358 -15.62 -22.39 -22.41
CA PRO A 358 -16.27 -21.59 -23.47
C PRO A 358 -16.52 -20.13 -23.08
N HIS A 359 -16.96 -19.88 -21.84
CA HIS A 359 -17.17 -18.51 -21.35
C HIS A 359 -15.87 -17.69 -21.27
N VAL A 360 -14.75 -18.32 -20.90
CA VAL A 360 -13.44 -17.66 -20.80
C VAL A 360 -12.84 -17.44 -22.18
N GLU A 361 -13.03 -18.39 -23.09
CA GLU A 361 -12.65 -18.25 -24.50
C GLU A 361 -13.37 -17.07 -25.16
N GLU A 362 -14.67 -16.89 -24.88
CA GLU A 362 -15.45 -15.74 -25.34
C GLU A 362 -14.93 -14.40 -24.76
N LEU A 363 -14.62 -14.35 -23.46
CA LEU A 363 -13.99 -13.17 -22.86
C LEU A 363 -12.64 -12.84 -23.52
N LYS A 364 -11.81 -13.86 -23.80
CA LYS A 364 -10.54 -13.69 -24.52
C LYS A 364 -10.77 -13.17 -25.94
N ARG A 365 -11.78 -13.69 -26.66
CA ARG A 365 -12.14 -13.23 -28.01
C ARG A 365 -12.53 -11.75 -28.00
N GLN A 366 -13.43 -11.34 -27.10
CA GLN A 366 -13.83 -9.94 -26.94
C GLN A 366 -12.65 -9.03 -26.54
N ALA A 367 -11.74 -9.54 -25.71
CA ALA A 367 -10.53 -8.81 -25.32
C ALA A 367 -9.58 -8.61 -26.50
N ASN A 368 -9.39 -9.63 -27.35
CA ASN A 368 -8.61 -9.54 -28.58
C ASN A 368 -9.22 -8.52 -29.55
N GLU A 369 -10.54 -8.56 -29.79
CA GLU A 369 -11.23 -7.57 -30.63
C GLU A 369 -11.07 -6.15 -30.10
N SER A 370 -11.19 -5.98 -28.78
CA SER A 370 -10.95 -4.68 -28.13
C SER A 370 -9.51 -4.21 -28.30
N PHE A 371 -8.53 -5.13 -28.23
CA PHE A 371 -7.12 -4.83 -28.45
C PHE A 371 -6.86 -4.39 -29.90
N GLU A 372 -7.43 -5.08 -30.88
CA GLU A 372 -7.32 -4.73 -32.31
C GLU A 372 -7.96 -3.37 -32.61
N GLN A 373 -9.07 -3.05 -31.94
CA GLN A 373 -9.71 -1.74 -31.97
C GLN A 373 -8.96 -0.66 -31.17
N GLN A 374 -7.77 -0.96 -30.63
CA GLN A 374 -6.95 -0.07 -29.79
C GLN A 374 -7.64 0.39 -28.49
N LYS A 375 -8.71 -0.30 -28.07
CA LYS A 375 -9.41 -0.07 -26.79
C LYS A 375 -8.70 -0.83 -25.67
N TYR A 376 -7.44 -0.50 -25.42
CA TYR A 376 -6.57 -1.29 -24.54
C TYR A 376 -7.08 -1.39 -23.09
N THR A 377 -7.70 -0.34 -22.54
CA THR A 377 -8.30 -0.38 -21.19
C THR A 377 -9.43 -1.41 -21.10
N LEU A 378 -10.29 -1.47 -22.10
CA LEU A 378 -11.36 -2.47 -22.17
C LEU A 378 -10.78 -3.88 -22.33
N ALA A 379 -9.78 -4.05 -23.20
CA ALA A 379 -9.09 -5.32 -23.38
C ALA A 379 -8.48 -5.82 -22.05
N ILE A 380 -7.77 -4.97 -21.32
CA ILE A 380 -7.19 -5.31 -20.00
C ILE A 380 -8.28 -5.71 -19.00
N ASN A 381 -9.40 -4.98 -18.95
CA ASN A 381 -10.51 -5.32 -18.06
C ASN A 381 -11.14 -6.68 -18.40
N LEU A 382 -11.29 -6.99 -19.68
CA LEU A 382 -11.79 -8.30 -20.13
C LEU A 382 -10.79 -9.42 -19.81
N TYR A 383 -9.48 -9.20 -19.99
CA TYR A 383 -8.46 -10.14 -19.55
C TYR A 383 -8.45 -10.33 -18.04
N ASN A 384 -8.65 -9.27 -17.24
CA ASN A 384 -8.78 -9.39 -15.80
C ASN A 384 -9.95 -10.31 -15.43
N LYS A 385 -11.12 -10.13 -16.05
CA LYS A 385 -12.28 -11.02 -15.86
C LYS A 385 -11.94 -12.45 -16.25
N ALA A 386 -11.31 -12.67 -17.41
CA ALA A 386 -10.92 -14.01 -17.87
C ALA A 386 -9.92 -14.70 -16.92
N ILE A 387 -8.92 -13.98 -16.41
CA ILE A 387 -7.92 -14.48 -15.46
C ILE A 387 -8.56 -14.81 -14.11
N CYS A 388 -9.55 -14.05 -13.65
CA CYS A 388 -10.30 -14.39 -12.44
C CYS A 388 -11.00 -15.76 -12.54
N TYR A 389 -11.47 -16.15 -13.72
CA TYR A 389 -12.06 -17.47 -13.96
C TYR A 389 -11.01 -18.56 -14.20
N CYS A 390 -9.89 -18.22 -14.83
CA CYS A 390 -8.87 -19.17 -15.24
C CYS A 390 -7.46 -18.64 -14.92
N PRO A 391 -7.05 -18.62 -13.64
CA PRO A 391 -5.82 -17.95 -13.20
C PRO A 391 -4.53 -18.70 -13.56
N THR A 392 -4.64 -19.89 -14.16
CA THR A 392 -3.51 -20.72 -14.58
C THR A 392 -3.38 -20.82 -16.09
N ALA A 393 -4.07 -19.99 -16.87
CA ALA A 393 -3.93 -19.98 -18.32
C ALA A 393 -2.86 -18.97 -18.78
N ALA A 394 -1.69 -19.48 -19.21
CA ALA A 394 -0.55 -18.66 -19.63
C ALA A 394 -0.91 -17.65 -20.74
N VAL A 395 -1.75 -18.05 -21.70
CA VAL A 395 -2.16 -17.22 -22.84
C VAL A 395 -2.86 -15.92 -22.43
N LEU A 396 -3.62 -15.94 -21.32
CA LEU A 396 -4.36 -14.76 -20.85
C LEU A 396 -3.39 -13.69 -20.31
N PHE A 397 -2.41 -14.10 -19.52
CA PHE A 397 -1.34 -13.21 -19.04
C PHE A 397 -0.50 -12.68 -20.19
N ALA A 398 -0.11 -13.54 -21.13
CA ALA A 398 0.67 -13.13 -22.29
C ALA A 398 -0.02 -12.06 -23.13
N ASN A 399 -1.34 -12.18 -23.33
CA ASN A 399 -2.13 -11.22 -24.08
C ASN A 399 -2.36 -9.92 -23.29
N ARG A 400 -2.61 -10.03 -21.97
CA ARG A 400 -2.73 -8.85 -21.11
C ARG A 400 -1.42 -8.06 -21.01
N ALA A 401 -0.26 -8.73 -20.96
CA ALA A 401 1.05 -8.09 -21.05
C ALA A 401 1.18 -7.23 -22.32
N ALA A 402 0.75 -7.76 -23.47
CA ALA A 402 0.77 -7.01 -24.72
C ALA A 402 -0.13 -5.76 -24.66
N ALA A 403 -1.32 -5.90 -24.04
CA ALA A 403 -2.24 -4.77 -23.85
C ALA A 403 -1.64 -3.69 -22.93
N TYR A 404 -0.97 -4.06 -21.84
CA TYR A 404 -0.26 -3.11 -20.99
C TYR A 404 0.85 -2.37 -21.75
N MET A 405 1.70 -3.11 -22.48
CA MET A 405 2.77 -2.50 -23.29
C MET A 405 2.25 -1.53 -24.35
N LYS A 406 1.00 -1.67 -24.81
CA LYS A 406 0.37 -0.76 -25.78
C LYS A 406 -0.39 0.40 -25.15
N ARG A 407 -0.94 0.23 -23.95
CA ARG A 407 -1.65 1.29 -23.22
C ARG A 407 -0.70 2.34 -22.63
N THR A 408 0.51 1.90 -22.22
CA THR A 408 1.60 2.76 -21.77
C THR A 408 1.23 3.75 -20.65
N TRP A 409 0.34 3.37 -19.73
CA TRP A 409 0.15 4.15 -18.50
C TRP A 409 1.32 3.94 -17.53
N ASP A 410 1.46 4.83 -16.55
CA ASP A 410 2.49 4.69 -15.51
C ASP A 410 2.41 3.31 -14.84
N GLY A 411 3.57 2.64 -14.82
CA GLY A 411 3.73 1.29 -14.31
C GLY A 411 3.16 0.17 -15.18
N ASP A 412 2.57 0.43 -16.35
CA ASP A 412 2.06 -0.64 -17.24
C ASP A 412 3.17 -1.58 -17.71
N ILE A 413 4.35 -1.05 -18.01
CA ILE A 413 5.51 -1.87 -18.39
C ILE A 413 5.88 -2.86 -17.28
N TYR A 414 5.79 -2.44 -16.02
CA TYR A 414 6.05 -3.34 -14.88
C TYR A 414 4.93 -4.37 -14.69
N ALA A 415 3.68 -3.99 -14.91
CA ALA A 415 2.58 -4.96 -14.92
C ALA A 415 2.74 -5.98 -16.06
N ALA A 416 3.19 -5.55 -17.24
CA ALA A 416 3.53 -6.42 -18.36
C ALA A 416 4.70 -7.35 -18.04
N LEU A 417 5.73 -6.86 -17.34
CA LEU A 417 6.86 -7.67 -16.85
C LEU A 417 6.35 -8.81 -15.95
N LYS A 418 5.52 -8.50 -14.95
CA LYS A 418 4.91 -9.50 -14.03
C LYS A 418 4.04 -10.52 -14.78
N ASP A 419 3.28 -10.07 -15.77
CA ASP A 419 2.48 -10.97 -16.62
C ASP A 419 3.37 -11.86 -17.50
N CYS A 420 4.49 -11.36 -18.02
CA CYS A 420 5.45 -12.17 -18.76
C CYS A 420 6.10 -13.22 -17.86
N GLN A 421 6.51 -12.86 -16.64
CA GLN A 421 7.05 -13.81 -15.66
C GLN A 421 6.03 -14.90 -15.34
N THR A 422 4.78 -14.52 -15.04
CA THR A 422 3.70 -15.47 -14.76
C THR A 422 3.42 -16.38 -15.96
N THR A 423 3.44 -15.84 -17.17
CA THR A 423 3.32 -16.63 -18.40
C THR A 423 4.43 -17.66 -18.51
N LEU A 424 5.69 -17.28 -18.26
CA LEU A 424 6.84 -18.18 -18.38
C LEU A 424 6.91 -19.22 -17.26
N LEU A 425 6.32 -18.96 -16.10
CA LEU A 425 6.13 -19.96 -15.05
C LEU A 425 5.12 -21.04 -15.46
N LEU A 426 4.07 -20.67 -16.19
CA LEU A 426 3.02 -21.60 -16.65
C LEU A 426 3.37 -22.27 -17.99
N ASP A 427 4.04 -21.54 -18.88
CA ASP A 427 4.48 -21.97 -20.21
C ASP A 427 5.90 -21.46 -20.50
N PRO A 428 6.95 -22.19 -20.06
CA PRO A 428 8.34 -21.82 -20.29
C PRO A 428 8.73 -21.75 -21.77
N GLY A 429 7.93 -22.36 -22.67
CA GLY A 429 8.14 -22.36 -24.12
C GLY A 429 7.50 -21.15 -24.83
N HIS A 430 6.81 -20.26 -24.10
CA HIS A 430 6.07 -19.17 -24.71
C HIS A 430 6.97 -18.07 -25.31
N VAL A 431 7.28 -18.21 -26.61
CA VAL A 431 8.22 -17.35 -27.37
C VAL A 431 7.97 -15.85 -27.17
N LYS A 432 6.72 -15.39 -27.35
CA LYS A 432 6.38 -13.95 -27.25
C LYS A 432 6.60 -13.39 -25.84
N ALA A 433 6.49 -14.22 -24.80
CA ALA A 433 6.62 -13.76 -23.42
C ALA A 433 8.10 -13.53 -23.06
N HIS A 434 9.00 -14.41 -23.52
CA HIS A 434 10.45 -14.19 -23.38
C HIS A 434 10.91 -12.89 -24.03
N PHE A 435 10.52 -12.65 -25.29
CA PHE A 435 10.89 -11.42 -25.98
C PHE A 435 10.32 -10.16 -25.29
N ARG A 436 9.04 -10.22 -24.88
CA ARG A 436 8.41 -9.10 -24.15
C ARG A 436 9.04 -8.87 -22.79
N LEU A 437 9.48 -9.92 -22.09
CA LEU A 437 10.20 -9.80 -20.82
C LEU A 437 11.48 -8.98 -21.00
N ALA A 438 12.31 -9.32 -21.98
CA ALA A 438 13.53 -8.55 -22.30
C ALA A 438 13.22 -7.08 -22.65
N ARG A 439 12.18 -6.85 -23.46
CA ARG A 439 11.75 -5.48 -23.81
C ARG A 439 11.28 -4.71 -22.57
N CYS A 440 10.47 -5.32 -21.69
CA CYS A 440 10.00 -4.66 -20.48
C CYS A 440 11.15 -4.30 -19.52
N LEU A 441 12.14 -5.18 -19.36
CA LEU A 441 13.34 -4.89 -18.55
C LEU A 441 14.11 -3.69 -19.12
N PHE A 442 14.30 -3.66 -20.44
CA PHE A 442 14.94 -2.53 -21.11
C PHE A 442 14.15 -1.22 -20.91
N ASP A 443 12.83 -1.25 -21.11
CA ASP A 443 11.94 -0.10 -20.94
C ASP A 443 11.86 0.38 -19.47
N LEU A 444 12.24 -0.47 -18.49
CA LEU A 444 12.36 -0.15 -17.07
C LEU A 444 13.78 0.30 -16.66
N HIS A 445 14.67 0.55 -17.64
CA HIS A 445 16.06 0.93 -17.42
C HIS A 445 16.87 -0.14 -16.65
N GLN A 446 16.61 -1.41 -16.94
CA GLN A 446 17.39 -2.55 -16.45
C GLN A 446 18.10 -3.22 -17.62
N SER A 447 18.99 -2.48 -18.28
CA SER A 447 19.65 -2.89 -19.53
C SER A 447 20.52 -4.13 -19.33
N VAL A 448 21.24 -4.24 -18.20
CA VAL A 448 22.07 -5.42 -17.86
C VAL A 448 21.23 -6.69 -17.76
N GLU A 449 20.08 -6.64 -17.10
CA GLU A 449 19.20 -7.82 -16.99
C GLU A 449 18.50 -8.12 -18.32
N ALA A 450 18.11 -7.08 -19.07
CA ALA A 450 17.55 -7.25 -20.41
C ALA A 450 18.54 -7.95 -21.36
N ASP A 451 19.85 -7.65 -21.27
CA ASP A 451 20.90 -8.29 -22.06
C ASP A 451 21.04 -9.79 -21.76
N LYS A 452 20.92 -10.19 -20.48
CA LYS A 452 20.92 -11.61 -20.10
C LYS A 452 19.73 -12.34 -20.71
N ILE A 453 18.52 -11.81 -20.52
CA ILE A 453 17.29 -12.43 -21.02
C ILE A 453 17.27 -12.51 -22.55
N ILE A 454 17.74 -11.48 -23.26
CA ILE A 454 17.75 -11.52 -24.73
C ILE A 454 18.78 -12.52 -25.28
N LYS A 455 19.91 -12.72 -24.59
CA LYS A 455 20.90 -13.75 -24.95
C LYS A 455 20.33 -15.16 -24.72
N GLU A 456 19.68 -15.39 -23.58
CA GLU A 456 18.97 -16.65 -23.29
C GLU A 456 17.86 -16.94 -24.32
N PHE A 457 17.08 -15.92 -24.69
CA PHE A 457 16.06 -16.02 -25.73
C PHE A 457 16.66 -16.48 -27.07
N GLN A 458 17.79 -15.90 -27.49
CA GLN A 458 18.47 -16.29 -28.74
C GLN A 458 19.02 -17.72 -28.70
N GLN A 459 19.51 -18.17 -27.55
CA GLN A 459 19.96 -19.55 -27.37
C GLN A 459 18.80 -20.54 -27.43
N LYS A 460 17.67 -20.20 -26.80
CA LYS A 460 16.48 -21.05 -26.72
C LYS A 460 15.66 -21.09 -28.01
N PHE A 461 15.65 -20.00 -28.77
CA PHE A 461 14.89 -19.86 -30.02
C PHE A 461 15.77 -19.28 -31.15
N PRO A 462 16.74 -20.06 -31.68
CA PRO A 462 17.71 -19.57 -32.68
C PRO A 462 17.06 -19.03 -33.96
N GLU A 463 15.89 -19.56 -34.34
CA GLU A 463 15.13 -19.12 -35.51
C GLU A 463 14.66 -17.66 -35.42
N TYR A 464 14.50 -17.13 -34.20
CA TYR A 464 14.13 -15.73 -33.97
C TYR A 464 15.34 -14.79 -33.80
N ALA A 465 16.57 -15.31 -33.69
CA ALA A 465 17.76 -14.48 -33.52
C ALA A 465 18.03 -13.59 -34.75
N SER A 466 17.59 -14.01 -35.94
CA SER A 466 17.72 -13.25 -37.19
C SER A 466 16.65 -12.17 -37.36
N ASN A 467 15.58 -12.19 -36.54
CA ASN A 467 14.45 -11.27 -36.61
C ASN A 467 14.89 -9.82 -36.36
N SER A 468 14.40 -8.89 -37.19
CA SER A 468 14.73 -7.46 -37.10
C SER A 468 14.43 -6.85 -35.73
N ALA A 469 13.33 -7.24 -35.09
CA ALA A 469 12.96 -6.73 -33.76
C ALA A 469 13.92 -7.22 -32.66
N CYS A 470 14.42 -8.45 -32.78
CA CYS A 470 15.41 -9.00 -31.86
C CYS A 470 16.78 -8.32 -32.02
N LYS A 471 17.19 -8.06 -33.26
CA LYS A 471 18.43 -7.33 -33.55
C LYS A 471 18.37 -5.89 -33.05
N ALA A 472 17.26 -5.20 -33.30
CA ALA A 472 17.04 -3.83 -32.84
C ALA A 472 17.12 -3.75 -31.31
N LEU A 473 16.35 -4.57 -30.58
CA LEU A 473 16.39 -4.57 -29.12
C LEU A 473 17.79 -4.83 -28.56
N LYS A 474 18.54 -5.78 -29.14
CA LYS A 474 19.91 -6.08 -28.72
C LYS A 474 20.86 -4.90 -28.92
N MET A 475 20.70 -4.18 -30.02
CA MET A 475 21.47 -2.97 -30.30
C MET A 475 21.14 -1.87 -29.29
N ASP A 476 19.84 -1.62 -29.04
CA ASP A 476 19.36 -0.64 -28.07
C ASP A 476 19.90 -0.92 -26.65
N ILE A 477 19.85 -2.19 -26.22
CA ILE A 477 20.36 -2.64 -24.92
C ILE A 477 21.86 -2.39 -24.83
N LYS A 478 22.63 -2.78 -25.86
CA LYS A 478 24.08 -2.60 -25.87
C LYS A 478 24.45 -1.13 -25.77
N GLU A 479 23.79 -0.27 -26.55
CA GLU A 479 23.98 1.18 -26.49
C GLU A 479 23.67 1.74 -25.09
N ALA A 480 22.60 1.26 -24.44
CA ALA A 480 22.26 1.68 -23.08
C ALA A 480 23.33 1.27 -22.04
N ILE A 481 23.84 0.04 -22.13
CA ILE A 481 24.95 -0.43 -21.27
C ILE A 481 26.21 0.39 -21.51
N ASP A 482 26.61 0.58 -22.78
CA ASP A 482 27.82 1.32 -23.15
C ASP A 482 27.75 2.80 -22.71
N SER A 483 26.55 3.38 -22.70
CA SER A 483 26.30 4.75 -22.20
C SER A 483 26.27 4.89 -20.68
N GLY A 484 26.35 3.80 -19.91
CA GLY A 484 26.30 3.83 -18.44
C GLY A 484 24.93 4.21 -17.86
N ARG A 485 23.84 4.16 -18.65
CA ARG A 485 22.49 4.58 -18.25
C ARG A 485 21.94 3.83 -17.02
N ASP A 486 22.41 2.61 -16.77
CA ASP A 486 21.98 1.80 -15.62
C ASP A 486 22.67 2.21 -14.29
N ILE A 487 23.79 2.95 -14.35
CA ILE A 487 24.68 3.19 -13.19
C ILE A 487 24.27 4.44 -12.39
N ASP A 488 23.53 5.37 -12.99
CA ASP A 488 23.24 6.70 -12.41
C ASP A 488 22.17 6.69 -11.30
N MET A 489 21.53 5.55 -11.05
CA MET A 489 20.43 5.43 -10.08
C MET A 489 20.86 5.37 -8.61
N ASN A 490 22.15 5.19 -8.33
CA ASN A 490 22.66 5.00 -6.98
C ASN A 490 23.33 6.23 -6.33
N GLN A 491 23.47 7.37 -7.02
CA GLN A 491 24.58 8.30 -6.71
C GLN A 491 24.25 9.67 -6.10
N LEU A 492 23.06 9.89 -5.55
CA LEU A 492 22.82 11.05 -4.68
C LEU A 492 22.31 10.55 -3.32
N MET A 493 23.18 10.05 -2.45
CA MET A 493 22.74 9.42 -1.19
C MET A 493 21.90 10.37 -0.32
N ILE A 494 20.60 10.08 -0.17
CA ILE A 494 19.91 10.45 1.07
C ILE A 494 20.64 9.63 2.12
N GLN A 495 21.27 10.29 3.09
CA GLN A 495 21.88 9.57 4.20
C GLN A 495 20.75 8.85 4.94
N ILE A 496 20.71 7.52 4.81
CA ILE A 496 19.75 6.64 5.48
C ILE A 496 20.53 5.65 6.34
N SER A 497 19.94 5.22 7.44
CA SER A 497 20.57 4.24 8.35
C SER A 497 20.84 2.92 7.64
N GLU A 498 21.82 2.14 8.13
CA GLU A 498 22.09 0.79 7.61
C GLU A 498 20.85 -0.11 7.70
N TYR A 499 20.05 0.04 8.76
CA TYR A 499 18.80 -0.71 8.93
C TYR A 499 17.77 -0.32 7.86
N GLU A 500 17.62 0.98 7.58
CA GLU A 500 16.75 1.47 6.50
C GLU A 500 17.20 0.95 5.13
N GLN A 501 18.51 0.87 4.86
CA GLN A 501 19.02 0.28 3.62
C GLN A 501 18.64 -1.20 3.50
N GLU A 502 18.82 -1.97 4.57
CA GLU A 502 18.52 -3.40 4.58
C GLU A 502 17.02 -3.70 4.47
N TRP A 503 16.17 -2.92 5.14
CA TRP A 503 14.71 -3.06 4.98
C TRP A 503 14.26 -2.71 3.57
N ARG A 504 14.82 -1.65 2.96
CA ARG A 504 14.54 -1.28 1.56
C ARG A 504 15.01 -2.33 0.54
N ARG A 505 16.05 -3.11 0.84
CA ARG A 505 16.47 -4.26 0.01
C ARG A 505 15.52 -5.45 0.12
N ASN A 506 14.80 -5.59 1.24
CA ASN A 506 13.91 -6.72 1.53
C ASN A 506 12.42 -6.33 1.45
N THR A 507 12.05 -5.64 0.38
CA THR A 507 10.69 -5.14 0.15
C THR A 507 9.75 -6.17 -0.49
N ILE A 508 8.48 -6.07 -0.14
CA ILE A 508 7.37 -6.84 -0.72
C ILE A 508 6.64 -6.00 -1.77
N ASP A 509 6.40 -6.59 -2.95
CA ASP A 509 5.67 -5.95 -4.04
C ASP A 509 4.14 -6.04 -3.85
N TYR A 510 3.40 -5.23 -4.61
CA TYR A 510 1.94 -5.23 -4.56
C TYR A 510 1.32 -6.51 -5.13
N LYS A 511 0.22 -6.94 -4.51
CA LYS A 511 -0.69 -7.97 -5.02
C LYS A 511 -1.58 -7.43 -6.13
N MET A 512 -2.18 -6.25 -5.92
CA MET A 512 -3.02 -5.59 -6.93
C MET A 512 -2.73 -4.09 -7.02
N ARG A 513 -2.97 -3.53 -8.20
CA ARG A 513 -2.91 -2.10 -8.48
C ARG A 513 -4.25 -1.64 -9.04
N PHE A 514 -4.81 -0.59 -8.47
CA PHE A 514 -6.04 0.02 -8.97
C PHE A 514 -5.69 1.34 -9.67
N CYS A 515 -5.89 1.37 -10.98
CA CYS A 515 -5.58 2.53 -11.81
C CYS A 515 -6.78 3.49 -11.86
N GLY A 516 -6.53 4.78 -11.63
CA GLY A 516 -7.54 5.83 -11.69
C GLY A 516 -6.92 7.22 -11.70
N HIS A 517 -7.72 8.25 -11.40
CA HIS A 517 -7.22 9.62 -11.34
C HIS A 517 -6.33 9.83 -10.10
N CYS A 518 -5.01 9.94 -10.32
CA CYS A 518 -4.03 10.24 -9.27
C CYS A 518 -4.29 11.63 -8.69
N ASN A 519 -4.21 11.77 -7.36
CA ASN A 519 -4.08 13.11 -6.79
C ASN A 519 -2.64 13.57 -6.94
N THR A 520 -2.43 14.74 -7.52
CA THR A 520 -1.11 15.38 -7.54
C THR A 520 -1.11 16.68 -6.77
N THR A 521 -2.27 17.17 -6.30
CA THR A 521 -2.42 18.51 -5.76
C THR A 521 -2.77 18.55 -4.28
N THR A 522 -3.48 17.55 -3.75
CA THR A 522 -3.83 17.51 -2.32
C THR A 522 -3.35 16.22 -1.64
N ASP A 523 -3.09 16.30 -0.34
CA ASP A 523 -2.68 15.18 0.52
C ASP A 523 -3.88 14.50 1.21
N ILE A 524 -5.11 14.82 0.78
CA ILE A 524 -6.38 14.38 1.39
C ILE A 524 -7.11 13.45 0.41
N LYS A 525 -6.56 12.25 0.18
CA LYS A 525 -7.30 11.15 -0.46
C LYS A 525 -7.18 9.89 0.37
N GLU A 526 -8.32 9.26 0.62
CA GLU A 526 -8.41 8.00 1.32
C GLU A 526 -8.96 6.91 0.40
N ALA A 527 -8.33 5.74 0.44
CA ALA A 527 -8.86 4.52 -0.17
C ALA A 527 -9.21 3.54 0.97
N ASN A 528 -10.45 3.09 1.03
CA ASN A 528 -10.92 2.17 2.06
C ASN A 528 -11.62 0.96 1.43
N PHE A 529 -11.70 -0.14 2.18
CA PHE A 529 -12.46 -1.32 1.76
C PHE A 529 -13.95 -1.06 1.96
N PHE A 530 -14.74 -1.32 0.92
CA PHE A 530 -16.20 -1.24 0.97
C PHE A 530 -16.79 -2.40 1.76
N GLY A 531 -17.93 -2.17 2.44
CA GLY A 531 -18.59 -3.22 3.23
C GLY A 531 -17.86 -3.58 4.54
N LYS A 532 -16.93 -2.73 5.00
CA LYS A 532 -16.40 -2.78 6.37
C LYS A 532 -17.48 -2.36 7.37
N ILE A 533 -18.45 -3.23 7.58
CA ILE A 533 -19.27 -3.24 8.79
C ILE A 533 -18.87 -4.55 9.48
N ARG A 534 -18.39 -4.44 10.71
CA ARG A 534 -17.96 -5.60 11.49
C ARG A 534 -19.15 -6.45 11.90
#